data_AF-A0A2V3Y5W3-F1
#
_entry.id   AF-A0A2V3Y5W3-F1
#
_cell.length_a   1.000
_cell.length_b   1.000
_cell.length_c   1.000
_cell.angle_alpha   90.00
_cell.angle_beta   90.00
_cell.angle_gamma   90.00
#
_symmetry.space_group_name_H-M   'P 1'
#
loop_
_entity.id
_entity.type
_entity.pdbx_description
1 polymer ?
#
loop_
_entity_poly.entity_id
_entity_poly.type
_entity_poly.pdbx_seq_one_letter_code
_entity_poly.pdbx_strand_id
1 'polypeptide(L)'
;MNLQGKDLELLKEEVLRSLEGKSDYEKLELLRKNFNIDWDMPRCGERRSCKTWYAQVFTYCSTSELEEELNFFLFLIDLFGRIFGFCFNHESTVYLGCICPCGNKQTILYYTIAFRD
;
A
#
# COMPACT_ATOMS: atom_id res chain seq x y z
N MET A 1 -5.28 -3.33 -5.33
CA MET A 1 -4.55 -2.50 -6.32
C MET A 1 -4.52 -3.27 -7.63
N ASN A 2 -4.47 -2.61 -8.77
CA ASN A 2 -4.29 -3.26 -10.07
C ASN A 2 -3.42 -2.34 -10.93
N LEU A 3 -2.23 -2.82 -11.32
CA LEU A 3 -1.22 -2.03 -12.05
C LEU A 3 -1.14 -2.37 -13.54
N GLN A 4 -2.07 -3.16 -14.07
CA GLN A 4 -2.00 -3.80 -15.39
C GLN A 4 -1.46 -2.88 -16.50
N GLY A 5 -0.31 -3.29 -17.05
CA GLY A 5 0.30 -2.71 -18.26
C GLY A 5 1.08 -1.41 -18.04
N LYS A 6 1.32 -0.98 -16.80
CA LYS A 6 2.13 0.21 -16.52
C LYS A 6 3.59 -0.15 -16.25
N ASP A 7 4.50 0.64 -16.80
CA ASP A 7 5.90 0.59 -16.39
C ASP A 7 6.02 1.04 -14.93
N LEU A 8 6.61 0.16 -14.11
CA LEU A 8 6.69 0.34 -12.67
C LEU A 8 7.50 1.60 -12.29
N GLU A 9 8.57 1.90 -13.01
CA GLU A 9 9.42 3.06 -12.72
C GLU A 9 8.73 4.36 -13.11
N LEU A 10 8.07 4.40 -14.26
CA LEU A 10 7.24 5.56 -14.64
C LEU A 10 6.14 5.83 -13.62
N LEU A 11 5.49 4.78 -13.11
CA LEU A 11 4.44 4.93 -12.10
C LEU A 11 4.99 5.47 -10.77
N LYS A 12 6.17 5.02 -10.33
CA LYS A 12 6.83 5.57 -9.14
C LYS A 12 7.13 7.06 -9.32
N GLU A 13 7.67 7.46 -10.46
CA GLU A 13 7.94 8.87 -10.78
C GLU A 13 6.67 9.72 -10.85
N GLU A 14 5.59 9.19 -11.43
CA GLU A 14 4.27 9.83 -11.42
C GLU A 14 3.76 10.06 -9.99
N VAL A 15 3.91 9.07 -9.12
CA VAL A 15 3.55 9.23 -7.70
C VAL A 15 4.36 10.33 -7.06
N LEU A 16 5.69 10.30 -7.18
CA LEU A 16 6.57 11.31 -6.56
C LEU A 16 6.19 12.72 -7.01
N ARG A 17 6.02 12.94 -8.32
CA ARG A 17 5.58 14.24 -8.87
C ARG A 17 4.21 14.65 -8.37
N SER A 18 3.28 13.71 -8.25
CA SER A 18 1.92 13.99 -7.78
C SER A 18 1.84 14.40 -6.31
N LEU A 19 2.90 14.19 -5.52
CA LEU A 19 2.98 14.56 -4.10
C LEU A 19 3.66 15.92 -3.87
N GLU A 20 4.36 16.47 -4.86
CA GLU A 20 5.07 17.75 -4.73
C GLU A 20 4.08 18.88 -4.40
N GLY A 21 4.44 19.71 -3.41
CA GLY A 21 3.62 20.84 -2.97
C GLY A 21 2.32 20.49 -2.23
N LYS A 22 2.00 19.20 -2.03
CA LYS A 22 0.79 18.76 -1.33
C LYS A 22 0.96 18.72 0.18
N SER A 23 -0.12 19.01 0.89
CA SER A 23 -0.25 18.76 2.33
C SER A 23 -0.37 17.27 2.63
N ASP A 24 -0.07 16.89 3.88
CA ASP A 24 -0.12 15.50 4.32
C ASP A 24 -1.51 14.86 4.17
N TYR A 25 -2.57 15.66 4.38
CA TYR A 25 -3.95 15.22 4.12
C TYR A 25 -4.19 14.90 2.65
N GLU A 26 -3.73 15.76 1.74
CA GLU A 26 -3.90 15.53 0.29
C GLU A 26 -3.09 14.32 -0.19
N LYS A 27 -1.93 14.05 0.42
CA LYS A 27 -1.14 12.86 0.14
C LYS A 27 -1.84 11.58 0.61
N LEU A 28 -2.52 11.60 1.76
CA LEU A 28 -3.36 10.48 2.23
C LEU A 28 -4.57 10.24 1.32
N GLU A 29 -5.24 11.32 0.89
CA GLU A 29 -6.36 11.21 -0.05
C GLU A 29 -5.93 10.64 -1.40
N LEU A 30 -4.69 10.90 -1.84
CA LEU A 30 -4.12 10.30 -3.04
C LEU A 30 -4.00 8.78 -2.92
N LEU A 31 -3.53 8.27 -1.78
CA LEU A 31 -3.46 6.82 -1.51
C LEU A 31 -4.83 6.15 -1.59
N ARG A 32 -5.82 6.77 -0.96
CA ARG A 32 -7.20 6.27 -0.95
C ARG A 32 -7.78 6.22 -2.35
N LYS A 33 -7.69 7.32 -3.11
CA LYS A 33 -8.35 7.43 -4.42
C LYS A 33 -7.63 6.67 -5.52
N ASN A 34 -6.30 6.68 -5.53
CA ASN A 34 -5.54 6.14 -6.66
C ASN A 34 -5.11 4.70 -6.44
N PHE A 35 -4.89 4.28 -5.19
CA PHE A 35 -4.35 2.96 -4.87
C PHE A 35 -5.27 2.12 -4.00
N ASN A 36 -6.41 2.67 -3.57
CA ASN A 36 -7.35 2.03 -2.65
C ASN A 36 -6.67 1.59 -1.34
N ILE A 37 -5.77 2.44 -0.85
CA ILE A 37 -5.04 2.26 0.41
C ILE A 37 -5.58 3.29 1.39
N ASP A 38 -6.32 2.82 2.37
CA ASP A 38 -6.84 3.64 3.47
C ASP A 38 -6.06 3.36 4.74
N TRP A 39 -5.01 4.15 4.98
CA TRP A 39 -4.35 4.15 6.28
C TRP A 39 -5.03 5.16 7.16
N ASP A 40 -5.65 4.66 8.22
CA ASP A 40 -6.29 5.49 9.23
C ASP A 40 -5.20 6.08 10.13
N MET A 41 -4.51 7.09 9.59
CA MET A 41 -3.40 7.77 10.26
C MET A 41 -3.97 8.71 11.34
N PRO A 42 -3.69 8.48 12.62
CA PRO A 42 -4.24 9.33 13.68
C PRO A 42 -3.72 10.76 13.56
N ARG A 43 -4.58 11.74 13.86
CA ARG A 43 -4.22 13.16 13.76
C ARG A 43 -3.23 13.54 14.87
N CYS A 44 -2.40 14.56 14.62
CA CYS A 44 -1.49 15.10 15.63
C CYS A 44 -2.25 15.41 16.93
N GLY A 45 -1.85 14.76 18.03
CA GLY A 45 -2.44 14.96 19.37
C GLY A 45 -3.37 13.84 19.86
N GLU A 46 -3.71 12.85 19.03
CA GLU A 46 -4.47 11.67 19.47
C GLU A 46 -3.54 10.64 20.15
N ARG A 47 -3.87 10.21 21.38
CA ARG A 47 -3.18 9.11 22.07
C ARG A 47 -3.42 7.81 21.30
N ARG A 48 -2.36 7.16 20.83
CA ARG A 48 -2.43 5.97 19.97
C ARG A 48 -2.39 4.65 20.76
N SER A 49 -2.98 3.60 20.17
CA SER A 49 -2.43 2.25 20.26
C SER A 49 -1.10 2.21 19.49
N CYS A 50 -0.06 1.62 20.06
CA CYS A 50 1.27 1.56 19.45
C CYS A 50 1.33 0.83 18.09
N LYS A 51 0.25 0.17 17.66
CA LYS A 51 0.19 -0.73 16.50
C LYS A 51 -1.24 -0.76 15.92
N THR A 52 -1.39 -0.41 14.65
CA THR A 52 -2.67 -0.52 13.90
C THR A 52 -2.56 -1.60 12.83
N TRP A 53 -3.60 -2.42 12.68
CA TRP A 53 -3.64 -3.56 11.75
C TRP A 53 -4.31 -3.20 10.43
N TYR A 54 -3.77 -3.74 9.35
CA TYR A 54 -4.24 -3.55 7.98
C TYR A 54 -4.15 -4.84 7.17
N ALA A 55 -4.92 -4.88 6.09
CA ALA A 55 -4.86 -5.95 5.10
C ALA A 55 -4.86 -5.35 3.69
N GLN A 56 -3.91 -5.77 2.86
CA GLN A 56 -3.88 -5.43 1.44
C GLN A 56 -4.19 -6.68 0.61
N VAL A 57 -5.17 -6.57 -0.27
CA VAL A 57 -5.53 -7.64 -1.21
C VAL A 57 -4.85 -7.38 -2.56
N PHE A 58 -4.17 -8.41 -3.06
CA PHE A 58 -3.53 -8.47 -4.38
C PHE A 58 -4.28 -9.49 -5.23
N THR A 59 -4.66 -9.10 -6.45
CA THR A 59 -5.35 -9.96 -7.40
C THR A 59 -4.54 -10.00 -8.68
N TYR A 60 -4.11 -11.18 -9.10
CA TYR A 60 -3.12 -11.33 -10.16
C TYR A 60 -3.37 -12.59 -11.00
N CYS A 61 -2.92 -12.58 -12.25
CA CYS A 61 -2.98 -13.72 -13.18
C CYS A 61 -1.65 -14.46 -13.24
N SER A 62 -0.53 -13.78 -13.00
CA SER A 62 0.83 -14.34 -13.10
C SER A 62 1.69 -13.97 -11.89
N THR A 63 2.75 -14.75 -11.65
CA THR A 63 3.71 -14.46 -10.58
C THR A 63 4.41 -13.11 -10.79
N SER A 64 4.72 -12.76 -12.04
CA SER A 64 5.34 -11.46 -12.38
C SER A 64 4.42 -10.28 -12.05
N GLU A 65 3.13 -10.39 -12.34
CA GLU A 65 2.14 -9.37 -11.98
C GLU A 65 2.06 -9.19 -10.46
N LEU A 66 2.05 -10.30 -9.70
CA LEU A 66 2.10 -10.22 -8.23
C LEU A 66 3.38 -9.52 -7.74
N GLU A 67 4.53 -9.85 -8.32
CA GLU A 67 5.81 -9.26 -7.96
C GLU A 67 5.83 -7.75 -8.21
N GLU A 68 5.32 -7.30 -9.36
CA GLU A 68 5.17 -5.88 -9.68
C GLU A 68 4.25 -5.16 -8.69
N GLU A 69 3.09 -5.74 -8.37
CA GLU A 69 2.16 -5.15 -7.39
C GLU A 69 2.75 -5.06 -5.98
N LEU A 70 3.47 -6.10 -5.55
CA LEU A 70 4.15 -6.11 -4.25
C LEU A 70 5.26 -5.07 -4.20
N ASN A 71 6.11 -5.00 -5.23
CA ASN A 71 7.19 -4.04 -5.31
C ASN A 71 6.67 -2.59 -5.27
N PHE A 72 5.58 -2.32 -5.97
CA PHE A 72 4.95 -1.01 -5.93
C PHE A 72 4.30 -0.70 -4.58
N PHE A 73 3.62 -1.67 -3.98
CA PHE A 73 3.04 -1.50 -2.64
C PHE A 73 4.13 -1.20 -1.59
N LEU A 74 5.24 -1.93 -1.61
CA LEU A 74 6.36 -1.70 -0.71
C LEU A 74 7.03 -0.34 -0.95
N PHE A 75 7.09 0.13 -2.20
CA PHE A 75 7.52 1.48 -2.51
C PHE A 75 6.61 2.54 -1.86
N LEU A 76 5.28 2.39 -1.94
CA LEU A 76 4.34 3.29 -1.28
C LEU A 76 4.54 3.27 0.24
N ILE A 77 4.68 2.07 0.82
CA ILE A 77 4.93 1.91 2.26
C ILE A 77 6.20 2.63 2.72
N ASP A 78 7.32 2.47 2.00
CA ASP A 78 8.59 3.13 2.35
C ASP A 78 8.49 4.65 2.19
N LEU A 79 7.94 5.11 1.05
CA LEU A 79 7.76 6.54 0.77
C LEU A 79 6.95 7.23 1.87
N PHE A 80 5.79 6.68 2.20
CA PHE A 80 4.89 7.27 3.16
C PHE A 80 5.30 7.01 4.61
N GLY A 81 6.03 5.92 4.88
CA GLY A 81 6.67 5.69 6.17
C GLY A 81 7.66 6.81 6.51
N ARG A 82 8.40 7.30 5.51
CA ARG A 82 9.29 8.47 5.66
C ARG A 82 8.53 9.78 5.81
N ILE A 83 7.44 9.98 5.06
CA ILE A 83 6.64 11.22 5.12
C ILE A 83 5.92 11.36 6.47
N PHE A 84 5.29 10.28 6.96
CA PHE A 84 4.44 10.32 8.16
C PHE A 84 5.10 9.76 9.42
N GLY A 85 6.35 9.28 9.33
CA GLY A 85 7.11 8.81 10.49
C GLY A 85 6.59 7.51 11.09
N PHE A 86 6.23 6.54 10.25
CA PHE A 86 5.79 5.23 10.70
C PHE A 86 6.73 4.09 10.29
N CYS A 87 6.62 2.98 11.00
CA CYS A 87 7.27 1.72 10.71
C CYS A 87 6.25 0.68 10.25
N PHE A 88 6.57 -0.02 9.17
CA PHE A 88 5.80 -1.13 8.65
C PHE A 88 6.30 -2.45 9.25
N ASN A 89 5.38 -3.30 9.69
CA ASN A 89 5.70 -4.67 10.07
C ASN A 89 4.82 -5.63 9.28
N HIS A 90 5.45 -6.57 8.59
CA HIS A 90 4.75 -7.71 8.01
C HIS A 90 4.29 -8.65 9.13
N GLU A 91 3.03 -9.09 9.08
CA GLU A 91 2.46 -10.00 10.09
C GLU A 91 2.19 -11.39 9.49
N SER A 92 1.55 -11.44 8.32
CA SER A 92 1.25 -12.70 7.64
C SER A 92 0.91 -12.48 6.17
N THR A 93 1.07 -13.52 5.37
CA THR A 93 0.63 -13.55 3.97
C THR A 93 -0.18 -14.81 3.73
N VAL A 94 -1.41 -14.66 3.26
CA VAL A 94 -2.32 -15.79 3.01
C VAL A 94 -2.63 -15.86 1.52
N TYR A 95 -2.37 -17.02 0.92
CA TYR A 95 -2.80 -17.33 -0.44
C TYR A 95 -4.21 -17.91 -0.44
N LEU A 96 -5.12 -17.31 -1.19
CA LEU A 96 -6.53 -17.71 -1.23
C LEU A 96 -6.88 -18.64 -2.41
N GLY A 97 -5.91 -18.99 -3.25
CA GLY A 97 -6.16 -19.83 -4.43
C GLY A 97 -6.70 -19.04 -5.64
N CYS A 98 -7.23 -19.77 -6.62
CA CYS A 98 -7.95 -19.19 -7.75
C CYS A 98 -9.39 -18.86 -7.34
N ILE A 99 -9.78 -17.61 -7.55
CA ILE A 99 -11.08 -17.07 -7.16
C ILE A 99 -12.05 -16.87 -8.34
N CYS A 100 -11.62 -17.07 -9.59
CA CYS A 100 -12.49 -16.99 -10.78
C CYS A 100 -12.21 -18.08 -11.82
N PRO A 101 -13.18 -18.38 -12.72
CA PRO A 101 -12.97 -19.27 -13.88
C PRO A 101 -11.86 -18.77 -14.83
N CYS A 102 -11.56 -17.47 -14.80
CA CYS A 102 -10.49 -16.83 -15.55
C CYS A 102 -9.07 -17.14 -15.04
N GLY A 103 -8.91 -17.80 -13.88
CA GLY A 103 -7.60 -18.14 -13.33
C GLY A 103 -6.95 -17.04 -12.47
N ASN A 104 -7.67 -15.96 -12.14
CA ASN A 104 -7.18 -14.94 -11.22
C ASN A 104 -6.95 -15.53 -9.83
N LYS A 105 -5.80 -15.22 -9.27
CA LYS A 105 -5.33 -15.63 -7.96
C LYS A 105 -5.45 -14.46 -6.99
N GLN A 106 -5.64 -14.77 -5.71
CA GLN A 106 -5.61 -13.77 -4.66
C GLN A 106 -4.63 -14.09 -3.55
N THR A 107 -3.94 -13.04 -3.10
CA THR A 107 -3.07 -13.06 -1.92
C THR A 107 -3.48 -11.90 -1.02
N ILE A 108 -3.63 -12.18 0.28
CA ILE A 108 -3.83 -11.15 1.30
C ILE A 108 -2.53 -10.97 2.08
N LEU A 109 -2.06 -9.74 2.16
CA LEU A 109 -0.96 -9.33 3.03
C LEU A 109 -1.53 -8.65 4.28
N TYR A 110 -1.35 -9.29 5.43
CA TYR A 110 -1.63 -8.68 6.73
C TYR A 110 -0.37 -7.99 7.24
N TYR A 111 -0.52 -6.74 7.62
CA TYR A 111 0.58 -5.92 8.11
C TYR A 111 0.10 -4.95 9.18
N THR A 112 1.04 -4.43 9.95
CA THR A 112 0.78 -3.36 10.88
C THR A 112 1.63 -2.13 10.61
N ILE A 113 1.08 -0.98 10.97
CA ILE A 113 1.80 0.27 11.01
C ILE A 113 1.91 0.69 12.48
N ALA A 114 3.15 0.91 12.92
CA ALA A 114 3.48 1.44 14.22
C ALA A 114 4.11 2.81 14.05
N PHE A 115 3.67 3.80 14.81
CA PHE A 115 4.30 5.10 14.80
C PHE A 115 5.33 5.17 15.92
N ARG A 116 6.45 5.86 15.66
CA ARG A 116 7.38 6.15 16.73
C ARG A 116 6.71 7.16 17.68
N ASP A 117 6.68 6.81 18.96
CA ASP A 117 6.36 7.74 20.05
C ASP A 117 7.36 8.90 20.09
#